data_AF-A0A560RW93-F1
#
_entry.id   AF-A0A560RW93-F1
#
_cell.length_a   1.000
_cell.length_b   1.000
_cell.length_c   1.000
_cell.angle_alpha   90.00
_cell.angle_beta   90.00
_cell.angle_gamma   90.00
#
_symmetry.space_group_name_H-M   'P 1'
#
loop_
_entity.id
_entity.type
_entity.pdbx_description
1 polymer ?
#
loop_
_entity_poly.entity_id
_entity_poly.type
_entity_poly.pdbx_seq_one_letter_code
_entity_poly.pdbx_strand_id
1 'polypeptide(L)'
;MTTETIDHSALVKLVERGAVNATHIVAKQGGWLVQVQHGSQTHSLAAQRSQQIRLFKRLETLVIYLQGIGINHFDVDASGYDPLQVKTYSRPDRSEAMKQVHEAAAYEEWFKKQVQASIDDPRPSVSDEEARRIFAAKRDAIRQRTR
;
A
#
# COMPACT_ATOMS: atom_id res chain seq x y z
N MET A 1 -28.17 12.02 -21.16
CA MET A 1 -27.50 10.98 -21.95
C MET A 1 -27.47 9.72 -21.10
N THR A 2 -28.15 8.65 -21.53
CA THR A 2 -28.17 7.37 -20.82
C THR A 2 -26.81 6.72 -20.96
N THR A 3 -26.09 6.58 -19.85
CA THR A 3 -24.81 5.88 -19.83
C THR A 3 -25.11 4.41 -19.63
N GLU A 4 -25.02 3.62 -20.70
CA GLU A 4 -25.17 2.18 -20.61
C GLU A 4 -23.88 1.55 -20.08
N THR A 5 -23.96 0.32 -19.57
CA THR A 5 -22.76 -0.38 -19.07
C THR A 5 -22.43 -1.56 -19.97
N ILE A 6 -21.13 -1.80 -20.18
CA ILE A 6 -20.62 -2.95 -20.91
C ILE A 6 -19.58 -3.67 -20.05
N ASP A 7 -19.54 -4.98 -20.10
CA ASP A 7 -18.47 -5.74 -19.44
C ASP A 7 -17.23 -5.85 -20.34
N HIS A 8 -16.18 -6.46 -19.79
CA HIS A 8 -14.92 -6.68 -20.53
C HIS A 8 -15.11 -7.47 -21.82
N SER A 9 -15.95 -8.52 -21.82
CA SER A 9 -16.14 -9.38 -22.99
C SER A 9 -16.85 -8.65 -24.13
N ALA A 10 -17.82 -7.80 -23.79
CA ALA A 10 -18.50 -6.94 -24.75
C ALA A 10 -17.53 -5.87 -25.30
N LEU A 11 -16.71 -5.26 -24.44
CA LEU A 11 -15.70 -4.30 -24.88
C LEU A 11 -14.70 -4.92 -25.85
N VAL A 12 -14.14 -6.10 -25.55
CA VAL A 12 -13.20 -6.79 -26.45
C VAL A 12 -13.83 -7.03 -27.83
N LYS A 13 -15.08 -7.53 -27.87
CA LYS A 13 -15.81 -7.73 -29.13
C LYS A 13 -16.00 -6.44 -29.93
N LEU A 14 -16.23 -5.30 -29.26
CA LEU A 14 -16.35 -4.01 -29.94
C LEU A 14 -15.01 -3.57 -30.53
N VAL A 15 -13.91 -3.77 -29.81
CA VAL A 15 -12.56 -3.43 -30.29
C VAL A 15 -12.16 -4.30 -31.47
N GLU A 16 -12.38 -5.62 -31.39
CA GLU A 16 -12.09 -6.56 -32.49
C GLU A 16 -12.86 -6.22 -33.77
N ARG A 17 -14.06 -5.66 -33.64
CA ARG A 17 -14.90 -5.22 -34.77
C ARG A 17 -14.56 -3.81 -35.27
N GLY A 18 -13.63 -3.11 -34.63
CA GLY A 18 -13.33 -1.71 -34.93
C GLY A 18 -14.51 -0.76 -34.66
N ALA A 19 -15.44 -1.15 -33.79
CA ALA A 19 -16.67 -0.42 -33.52
C ALA A 19 -16.51 0.67 -32.43
N VAL A 20 -15.31 0.82 -31.88
CA VAL A 20 -15.00 1.86 -30.88
C VAL A 20 -14.56 3.13 -31.60
N ASN A 21 -15.34 4.20 -31.44
CA ASN A 21 -15.03 5.50 -32.05
C ASN A 21 -14.05 6.32 -31.19
N ALA A 22 -14.24 6.28 -29.87
CA ALA A 22 -13.41 7.01 -28.93
C ALA A 22 -13.41 6.31 -27.57
N THR A 23 -12.32 6.47 -26.82
CA THR A 23 -12.19 5.97 -25.44
C THR A 23 -11.78 7.13 -24.55
N HIS A 24 -12.48 7.29 -23.43
CA HIS A 24 -12.24 8.32 -22.44
C HIS A 24 -12.00 7.69 -21.08
N ILE A 25 -10.98 8.16 -20.38
CA ILE A 25 -10.74 7.83 -18.98
C ILE A 25 -11.18 9.02 -18.14
N VAL A 26 -12.12 8.82 -17.23
CA VAL A 26 -12.70 9.90 -16.42
C VAL A 26 -12.36 9.69 -14.96
N ALA A 27 -11.84 10.72 -14.30
CA ALA A 27 -11.64 10.73 -12.86
C ALA A 27 -12.99 10.80 -12.12
N LYS A 28 -13.17 9.92 -11.15
CA LYS A 28 -14.31 9.90 -10.21
C LYS A 28 -13.82 9.68 -8.80
N GLN A 29 -14.70 9.95 -7.84
CA GLN A 29 -14.46 9.58 -6.46
C GLN A 29 -14.20 8.06 -6.38
N GLY A 30 -13.04 7.68 -5.84
CA GLY A 30 -12.61 6.28 -5.71
C GLY A 30 -11.76 5.74 -6.86
N GLY A 31 -11.53 6.50 -7.94
CA GLY A 31 -10.57 6.13 -8.98
C GLY A 31 -10.96 6.60 -10.38
N TRP A 32 -10.49 5.85 -11.38
CA TRP A 32 -10.65 6.13 -12.79
C TRP A 32 -11.65 5.15 -13.41
N LEU A 33 -12.60 5.64 -14.21
CA LEU A 33 -13.48 4.79 -15.01
C LEU A 33 -13.14 4.90 -16.49
N VAL A 34 -13.54 3.89 -17.26
CA VAL A 34 -13.41 3.88 -18.72
C VAL A 34 -14.79 4.07 -19.34
N GLN A 35 -14.89 5.02 -20.25
CA GLN A 35 -16.03 5.25 -21.12
C GLN A 35 -15.62 5.04 -22.58
N VAL A 36 -16.49 4.35 -23.31
CA VAL A 36 -16.26 3.97 -24.70
C VAL A 36 -17.43 4.44 -25.52
N GLN A 37 -17.13 5.16 -26.59
CA GLN A 37 -18.13 5.63 -27.54
C GLN A 37 -18.28 4.62 -28.67
N HIS A 38 -19.52 4.18 -28.90
CA HIS A 38 -19.90 3.30 -29.99
C HIS A 38 -21.10 3.91 -30.71
N GLY A 39 -20.86 4.46 -31.91
CA GLY A 39 -21.84 5.27 -32.63
C GLY A 39 -22.29 6.49 -31.80
N SER A 40 -23.59 6.63 -31.59
CA SER A 40 -24.18 7.73 -30.81
C SER A 40 -24.28 7.44 -29.31
N GLN A 41 -23.84 6.26 -28.84
CA GLN A 41 -23.98 5.83 -27.46
C GLN A 41 -22.64 5.83 -26.74
N THR A 42 -22.67 6.15 -25.45
CA THR A 42 -21.52 6.07 -24.54
C THR A 42 -21.76 4.96 -23.53
N HIS A 43 -20.83 4.03 -23.45
CA HIS A 43 -20.87 2.90 -22.53
C HIS A 43 -19.77 3.01 -21.49
N SER A 44 -20.09 2.79 -20.21
CA SER A 44 -19.10 2.68 -19.15
C SER A 44 -18.69 1.23 -18.90
N LEU A 45 -17.41 0.99 -18.69
CA LEU A 45 -16.91 -0.34 -18.36
C LEU A 45 -17.39 -0.76 -16.97
N ALA A 46 -18.06 -1.90 -16.90
CA ALA A 46 -18.52 -2.52 -15.67
C ALA A 46 -17.69 -3.76 -15.31
N ALA A 47 -17.67 -4.08 -14.01
CA ALA A 47 -17.11 -5.32 -13.52
C ALA A 47 -18.02 -6.49 -13.93
N GLN A 48 -17.43 -7.53 -14.53
CA GLN A 48 -18.18 -8.63 -15.14
C GLN A 48 -19.13 -9.36 -14.19
N ARG A 49 -18.75 -9.53 -12.91
CA ARG A 49 -19.57 -10.26 -11.92
C ARG A 49 -20.62 -9.40 -11.22
N SER A 50 -20.27 -8.17 -10.85
CA SER A 50 -21.16 -7.30 -10.08
C SER A 50 -21.98 -6.35 -10.95
N GLN A 51 -21.66 -6.22 -12.24
CA GLN A 51 -22.23 -5.24 -13.18
C GLN A 51 -22.15 -3.77 -12.72
N GLN A 52 -21.39 -3.49 -11.67
CA GLN A 52 -21.10 -2.13 -11.22
C GLN A 52 -20.01 -1.51 -12.08
N ILE A 53 -20.05 -0.20 -12.27
CA ILE A 53 -18.99 0.55 -12.98
C ILE A 53 -17.64 0.22 -12.34
N ARG A 54 -16.70 -0.21 -13.18
CA ARG A 54 -15.37 -0.60 -12.75
C ARG A 54 -14.51 0.64 -12.56
N LEU A 55 -14.10 0.86 -11.31
CA LEU A 55 -13.13 1.88 -10.94
C LEU A 55 -11.73 1.28 -10.82
N PHE A 56 -10.75 1.96 -11.41
CA PHE A 56 -9.34 1.62 -11.36
C PHE A 56 -8.61 2.61 -10.45
N LYS A 57 -7.79 2.13 -9.52
CA LYS A 57 -7.10 3.01 -8.57
C LYS A 57 -5.93 3.79 -9.18
N ARG A 58 -5.39 3.31 -10.30
CA ARG A 58 -4.16 3.82 -10.94
C ARG A 58 -4.36 3.94 -12.43
N LEU A 59 -3.88 5.03 -13.02
CA LEU A 59 -3.98 5.29 -14.44
C LEU A 59 -3.10 4.33 -15.24
N GLU A 60 -1.91 3.97 -14.74
CA GLU A 60 -0.99 3.06 -15.41
C GLU A 60 -1.60 1.67 -15.59
N THR A 61 -2.41 1.22 -14.62
CA THR A 61 -3.15 -0.04 -14.73
C THR A 61 -4.19 0.03 -15.85
N LEU A 62 -4.81 1.19 -16.07
CA LEU A 62 -5.71 1.40 -17.21
C LEU A 62 -4.96 1.37 -18.53
N VAL A 63 -3.80 2.04 -18.62
CA VAL A 63 -3.00 2.03 -19.85
C VAL A 63 -2.63 0.61 -20.27
N ILE A 64 -2.10 -0.19 -19.33
CA ILE A 64 -1.74 -1.60 -19.60
C ILE A 64 -2.97 -2.41 -20.02
N TYR A 65 -4.09 -2.22 -19.32
CA TYR A 65 -5.34 -2.92 -19.65
C TYR A 65 -5.86 -2.59 -21.05
N LEU A 66 -5.93 -1.30 -21.39
CA LEU A 66 -6.42 -0.82 -22.69
C LEU A 66 -5.53 -1.27 -23.84
N GLN A 67 -4.20 -1.17 -23.68
CA GLN A 67 -3.24 -1.69 -24.65
C GLN A 67 -3.41 -3.20 -24.86
N GLY A 68 -3.61 -3.96 -23.78
CA GLY A 68 -3.81 -5.40 -23.82
C GLY A 68 -5.05 -5.84 -24.60
N ILE A 69 -6.03 -4.95 -24.78
CA ILE A 69 -7.24 -5.21 -25.60
C ILE A 69 -7.21 -4.48 -26.95
N GLY A 70 -6.13 -3.78 -27.30
CA GLY A 70 -5.96 -3.12 -28.59
C GLY A 70 -6.37 -1.64 -28.64
N ILE A 71 -6.70 -1.01 -27.51
CA ILE A 71 -6.98 0.43 -27.42
C ILE A 71 -5.70 1.17 -27.05
N ASN A 72 -5.10 1.85 -28.03
CA ASN A 72 -3.83 2.55 -27.86
C ASN A 72 -3.97 4.07 -27.74
N HIS A 73 -5.14 4.62 -28.06
CA HIS A 73 -5.44 6.05 -28.00
C HIS A 73 -6.70 6.28 -27.17
N PHE A 74 -6.62 7.20 -26.23
CA PHE A 74 -7.71 7.59 -25.35
C PHE A 74 -7.45 8.98 -24.77
N ASP A 75 -8.51 9.69 -24.44
CA ASP A 75 -8.44 10.98 -23.76
C ASP A 75 -8.63 10.81 -22.25
N VAL A 76 -8.01 11.68 -21.47
CA VAL A 76 -8.11 11.64 -20.01
C VAL A 76 -8.77 12.92 -19.52
N ASP A 77 -9.96 12.77 -18.92
CA ASP A 77 -10.63 13.83 -18.18
C ASP A 77 -10.28 13.71 -16.69
N ALA A 78 -9.32 14.52 -16.26
CA ALA A 78 -8.88 14.59 -14.88
C ALA A 78 -9.62 15.64 -14.03
N SER A 79 -10.68 16.29 -14.56
CA SER A 79 -11.40 17.35 -13.85
C SER A 79 -11.97 16.92 -12.48
N GLY A 80 -12.33 15.64 -12.34
CA GLY A 80 -12.81 15.04 -11.10
C GLY A 80 -11.74 14.39 -10.22
N TYR A 81 -10.45 14.59 -10.50
CA TYR A 81 -9.36 13.92 -9.77
C TYR A 81 -9.04 14.64 -8.46
N ASP A 82 -9.09 13.91 -7.35
CA ASP A 82 -8.67 14.39 -6.03
C ASP A 82 -7.55 13.48 -5.47
N PRO A 83 -6.29 13.96 -5.38
CA PRO A 83 -5.17 13.15 -4.89
C PRO A 83 -5.30 12.76 -3.42
N LEU A 84 -6.11 13.46 -2.62
CA LEU A 84 -6.31 13.15 -1.20
C LEU A 84 -7.35 12.04 -0.99
N GLN A 85 -8.22 11.82 -1.97
CA GLN A 85 -9.27 10.79 -1.91
C GLN A 85 -8.84 9.45 -2.51
N VAL A 86 -7.88 9.44 -3.42
CA VAL A 86 -7.30 8.20 -3.95
C VAL A 86 -6.36 7.61 -2.90
N LYS A 87 -6.93 6.84 -1.96
CA LYS A 87 -6.17 5.90 -1.14
C LYS A 87 -5.68 4.76 -2.05
N THR A 88 -4.68 5.05 -2.87
CA THR A 88 -3.87 3.99 -3.50
C THR A 88 -3.39 3.11 -2.35
N TYR A 89 -3.38 1.79 -2.53
CA TYR A 89 -2.82 0.88 -1.53
C TYR A 89 -1.39 1.36 -1.19
N SER A 90 -1.27 2.11 -0.09
CA SER A 90 -0.02 2.28 0.62
C SER A 90 0.24 0.90 1.19
N ARG A 91 0.98 0.08 0.43
CA ARG A 91 1.70 -1.02 1.06
C ARG A 91 2.63 -0.31 2.04
N PRO A 92 2.56 -0.59 3.35
CA PRO A 92 3.69 -0.31 4.21
C PRO A 92 4.89 -0.89 3.47
N ASP A 93 5.87 -0.02 3.19
CA ASP A 93 6.96 -0.35 2.31
C ASP A 93 7.55 -1.68 2.78
N ARG A 94 7.64 -2.68 1.88
CA ARG A 94 8.21 -3.98 2.22
C ARG A 94 9.60 -3.82 2.81
N SER A 95 10.29 -2.72 2.49
CA SER A 95 11.56 -2.33 3.11
C SER A 95 11.44 -2.07 4.61
N GLU A 96 10.39 -1.39 5.08
CA GLU A 96 10.17 -1.12 6.51
C GLU A 96 9.76 -2.38 7.27
N ALA A 97 8.89 -3.21 6.68
CA ALA A 97 8.51 -4.48 7.29
C ALA A 97 9.71 -5.45 7.37
N MET A 98 10.56 -5.52 6.34
CA MET A 98 11.78 -6.34 6.39
C MET A 98 12.81 -5.77 7.37
N LYS A 99 12.98 -4.44 7.45
CA LYS A 99 13.83 -3.80 8.45
C LYS A 99 13.38 -4.13 9.87
N GLN A 100 12.08 -4.03 10.15
CA GLN A 100 11.52 -4.39 11.46
C GLN A 100 11.76 -5.86 11.81
N VAL A 101 11.63 -6.79 10.85
CA VAL A 101 11.93 -8.21 11.07
C VAL A 101 13.42 -8.43 11.35
N HIS A 102 14.32 -7.77 10.61
CA HIS A 102 15.76 -7.87 10.83
C HIS A 102 16.21 -7.24 12.16
N GLU A 103 15.66 -6.08 12.53
CA GLU A 103 15.92 -5.42 13.81
C GLU A 103 15.44 -6.29 14.98
N ALA A 104 14.26 -6.91 14.86
CA ALA A 104 13.74 -7.83 15.88
C ALA A 104 14.64 -9.08 16.04
N ALA A 105 15.10 -9.68 14.94
CA ALA A 105 15.99 -10.84 14.99
C ALA A 105 17.37 -10.50 15.58
N ALA A 106 17.95 -9.36 15.20
CA ALA A 106 19.22 -8.90 15.75
C ALA A 106 19.10 -8.59 17.26
N TYR A 107 18.00 -7.97 17.68
CA TYR A 107 17.72 -7.72 19.09
C TYR A 107 17.54 -9.02 19.87
N GLU A 108 16.79 -9.99 19.32
CA GLU A 108 16.58 -11.28 19.97
C GLU A 108 17.88 -12.07 20.14
N GLU A 109 18.75 -12.09 19.12
CA GLU A 109 20.04 -12.76 19.20
C GLU A 109 20.98 -12.09 20.21
N TRP A 110 21.04 -10.76 20.20
CA TRP A 110 21.80 -10.00 21.19
C TRP A 110 21.27 -10.26 22.61
N PHE A 111 19.95 -10.22 22.81
CA PHE A 111 19.30 -10.44 24.10
C PHE A 111 19.58 -11.85 24.63
N LYS A 112 19.44 -12.89 23.78
CA LYS A 112 19.78 -14.27 24.16
C LYS A 112 21.23 -14.40 24.59
N LYS A 113 22.17 -13.76 23.89
CA LYS A 113 23.60 -13.75 24.27
C LYS A 113 23.81 -13.07 25.63
N GLN A 114 23.16 -11.94 25.89
CA GLN A 114 23.26 -11.24 27.18
C GLN A 114 22.68 -12.06 28.34
N VAL A 115 21.54 -12.70 28.13
CA VAL A 115 20.93 -13.59 29.13
C VAL A 115 21.84 -14.79 29.41
N GLN A 116 22.35 -15.44 28.36
CA GLN A 116 23.25 -16.59 28.55
C GLN A 116 24.52 -16.20 29.29
N ALA A 117 25.15 -15.08 28.93
CA ALA A 117 26.32 -14.58 29.65
C ALA A 117 26.04 -14.25 31.13
N SER A 118 24.80 -13.85 31.47
CA SER A 118 24.38 -13.62 32.86
C SER A 118 24.13 -14.93 33.62
N ILE A 119 23.64 -15.98 32.95
CA ILE A 119 23.46 -17.32 33.52
C ILE A 119 24.82 -17.98 33.78
N ASP A 120 25.78 -17.80 32.87
CA ASP A 120 27.11 -18.39 32.95
C ASP A 120 28.03 -17.65 33.93
N ASP A 121 27.57 -16.55 34.55
CA ASP A 121 28.34 -15.78 35.52
C ASP A 121 28.52 -16.59 36.82
N PRO A 122 29.77 -16.88 37.25
CA PRO A 122 30.02 -17.68 38.45
C PRO A 122 29.75 -16.91 39.76
N ARG A 123 29.48 -15.60 39.69
CA ARG A 123 29.22 -14.78 40.87
C ARG A 123 27.86 -15.13 41.49
N PRO A 124 27.76 -15.16 42.83
CA PRO A 124 26.49 -15.40 43.48
C PRO A 124 25.51 -14.25 43.24
N SER A 125 24.23 -14.58 43.17
CA SER A 125 23.16 -13.59 43.12
C SER A 125 23.20 -12.67 44.35
N VAL A 126 22.90 -11.39 44.13
CA VAL A 126 22.85 -10.37 45.17
C VAL A 126 21.41 -10.22 45.67
N SER A 127 21.22 -9.99 46.97
CA SER A 127 19.88 -9.71 47.53
C SER A 127 19.35 -8.34 47.07
N ASP A 128 18.03 -8.17 47.05
CA ASP A 128 17.39 -6.89 46.68
C ASP A 128 17.91 -5.73 47.56
N GLU A 129 18.05 -5.95 48.87
CA GLU A 129 18.57 -4.95 49.81
C GLU A 129 20.00 -4.53 49.47
N GLU A 130 20.87 -5.49 49.13
CA GLU A 130 22.25 -5.20 48.79
C GLU A 130 22.36 -4.50 47.43
N ALA A 131 21.58 -4.92 46.43
CA ALA A 131 21.51 -4.24 45.15
C ALA A 131 21.08 -2.77 45.32
N ARG A 132 20.05 -2.51 46.14
CA ARG A 132 19.58 -1.14 46.43
C ARG A 132 20.66 -0.29 47.09
N ARG A 133 21.43 -0.84 48.03
CA ARG A 133 22.57 -0.14 48.65
C ARG A 133 23.64 0.22 47.62
N ILE A 134 24.03 -0.72 46.76
CA ILE A 134 25.02 -0.50 45.69
C ILE A 134 24.55 0.59 44.71
N PHE A 135 23.31 0.52 44.24
CA PHE A 135 22.77 1.53 43.32
C PHE A 135 22.58 2.90 43.98
N ALA A 136 22.23 2.97 45.27
CA ALA A 136 22.15 4.23 46.01
C ALA A 136 23.52 4.93 46.06
N ALA A 137 24.57 4.20 46.48
CA ALA A 137 25.93 4.71 46.52
C ALA A 137 26.41 5.17 45.12
N LYS A 138 26.09 4.41 44.07
CA LYS A 138 26.44 4.76 42.68
C LYS A 138 25.77 6.07 42.23
N ARG A 139 24.48 6.27 42.53
CA ARG A 139 23.75 7.50 42.18
C ARG A 139 24.32 8.71 42.92
N ASP A 140 24.66 8.57 44.20
CA ASP A 140 25.21 9.68 44.98
C ASP A 140 26.61 10.07 44.51
N ALA A 141 27.44 9.10 44.13
CA ALA A 141 28.74 9.36 43.51
C ALA A 141 28.61 10.09 42.16
N ILE A 142 27.62 9.72 41.32
CA ILE A 142 27.34 10.43 40.06
C ILE A 142 26.91 11.88 40.35
N ARG A 143 26.01 12.09 41.32
CA ARG A 143 25.54 13.43 41.71
C ARG A 143 26.65 14.34 42.23
N GLN A 144 27.59 13.78 42.98
CA GLN A 144 28.76 14.52 43.48
C GLN A 144 29.74 14.88 42.36
N ARG A 145 29.80 14.09 41.28
CA ARG A 145 30.67 14.35 40.11
C ARG A 145 30.09 15.37 39.13
N THR A 146 28.77 15.55 39.11
CA THR A 146 28.07 16.51 38.25
C THR A 146 27.86 17.88 38.94
N ARG A 147 28.20 17.99 40.23
CA ARG A 147 28.33 19.27 40.94
C ARG A 147 29.74 19.81 40.80
#